data_AF-A0A7D5MFU6-F1
#
_entry.id   AF-A0A7D5MFU6-F1
#
_cell.length_a   1.000
_cell.length_b   1.000
_cell.length_c   1.000
_cell.angle_alpha   90.00
_cell.angle_beta   90.00
_cell.angle_gamma   90.00
#
_symmetry.space_group_name_H-M   'P 1'
#
loop_
_entity.id
_entity.type
_entity.pdbx_description
1 polymer ?
#
loop_
_entity_poly.entity_id
_entity_poly.type
_entity_poly.pdbx_seq_one_letter_code
_entity_poly.pdbx_strand_id
1 'polypeptide(L)'
;MIRHLDDNTPDDEYYIGIGYSKALINRLSLGIHLGYAKLVQDFFIPVNVYNLGEHFDVFVWREKSYYHLIQTVPEIKFNVIDKNVKLGLCFSGVGNVSFHKHIEPYNLKASRIEYFSTELYPGISMGYKRFNLNIGVRAWHWKYRDDAIANNGLKVDPYNPFKMRFALSYDIYKW
;
A
#
# COMPACT_ATOMS: atom_id res chain seq x y z
N MET A 1 22.39 -18.73 1.21
CA MET A 1 23.14 -17.50 0.87
C MET A 1 22.69 -16.45 1.87
N ILE A 2 23.54 -16.03 2.80
CA ILE A 2 23.15 -15.11 3.88
C ILE A 2 23.12 -13.71 3.27
N ARG A 3 21.93 -13.16 2.99
CA ARG A 3 21.80 -11.74 2.63
C ARG A 3 22.16 -10.89 3.85
N HIS A 4 22.98 -9.86 3.64
CA HIS A 4 23.23 -8.87 4.67
C HIS A 4 21.94 -8.05 4.88
N LEU A 5 21.67 -7.66 6.14
CA LEU A 5 20.52 -6.82 6.52
C LEU A 5 20.47 -5.46 5.78
N ASP A 6 21.56 -5.10 5.09
CA ASP A 6 21.74 -3.86 4.36
C ASP A 6 21.27 -3.94 2.88
N ASP A 7 20.96 -5.13 2.35
CA ASP A 7 20.50 -5.35 0.97
C ASP A 7 18.96 -5.29 0.81
N ASN A 8 18.27 -4.49 1.62
CA ASN A 8 16.81 -4.40 1.54
C ASN A 8 16.38 -3.36 0.51
N THR A 9 15.58 -3.79 -0.46
CA THR A 9 14.85 -2.89 -1.37
C THR A 9 13.63 -2.29 -0.66
N PRO A 10 13.20 -1.08 -1.03
CA PRO A 10 11.91 -0.51 -0.62
C PRO A 10 10.76 -1.51 -0.79
N ASP A 11 9.78 -1.46 0.11
CA ASP A 11 8.50 -2.09 -0.17
C ASP A 11 7.87 -1.38 -1.39
N ASP A 12 7.27 -2.14 -2.29
CA ASP A 12 6.61 -1.58 -3.47
C ASP A 12 5.14 -1.95 -3.50
N GLU A 13 4.29 -0.97 -3.79
CA GLU A 13 2.86 -1.17 -3.96
C GLU A 13 2.41 -0.70 -5.34
N TYR A 14 1.71 -1.59 -6.05
CA TYR A 14 1.17 -1.35 -7.38
C TYR A 14 -0.35 -1.36 -7.31
N TYR A 15 -0.97 -0.21 -7.51
CA TYR A 15 -2.42 -0.01 -7.43
C TYR A 15 -3.02 0.27 -8.80
N ILE A 16 -4.15 -0.38 -9.08
CA ILE A 16 -5.01 -0.07 -10.23
C ILE A 16 -6.44 0.09 -9.72
N GLY A 17 -7.11 1.18 -10.08
CA GLY A 17 -8.47 1.42 -9.63
C GLY A 17 -9.31 2.35 -10.47
N ILE A 18 -10.52 2.54 -9.98
CA ILE A 18 -11.51 3.46 -10.52
C ILE A 18 -11.89 4.46 -9.43
N GLY A 19 -12.28 5.67 -9.82
CA GLY A 19 -12.75 6.60 -8.81
C GLY A 19 -13.51 7.78 -9.35
N TYR A 20 -13.65 8.73 -8.44
CA TYR A 20 -14.34 9.98 -8.65
C TYR A 20 -13.47 11.11 -8.12
N SER A 21 -13.35 12.17 -8.90
CA SER A 21 -12.59 13.36 -8.54
C SER A 21 -13.42 14.61 -8.81
N LYS A 22 -13.42 15.56 -7.88
CA LYS A 22 -14.13 16.83 -7.96
C LYS A 22 -13.18 17.99 -7.69
N ALA A 23 -13.22 19.02 -8.54
CA ALA A 23 -12.53 20.28 -8.24
C ALA A 23 -13.23 21.02 -7.09
N LEU A 24 -12.46 21.43 -6.07
CA LEU A 24 -12.96 22.26 -4.97
C LEU A 24 -12.82 23.74 -5.30
N ILE A 25 -11.62 24.14 -5.69
CA ILE A 25 -11.23 25.50 -6.09
C ILE A 25 -10.21 25.39 -7.23
N ASN A 26 -9.81 26.52 -7.80
CA ASN A 26 -8.77 26.51 -8.83
C ASN A 26 -7.54 25.74 -8.34
N ARG A 27 -7.17 24.71 -9.11
CA ARG A 27 -6.03 23.80 -8.89
C ARG A 27 -6.16 22.78 -7.76
N LEU A 28 -7.16 22.85 -6.88
CA LEU A 28 -7.36 21.87 -5.80
C LEU A 28 -8.51 20.91 -6.14
N SER A 29 -8.28 19.61 -6.02
CA SER A 29 -9.32 18.59 -6.19
C SER A 29 -9.30 17.56 -5.07
N LEU A 30 -10.48 17.07 -4.71
CA LEU A 30 -10.65 15.90 -3.86
C LEU A 30 -11.11 14.72 -4.69
N GLY A 31 -10.65 13.54 -4.36
CA GLY A 31 -11.10 12.31 -4.99
C GLY A 31 -11.22 11.16 -4.01
N ILE A 32 -11.93 10.13 -4.45
CA ILE A 32 -11.95 8.83 -3.81
C ILE A 32 -11.83 7.76 -4.89
N HIS A 33 -10.91 6.82 -4.70
CA HIS A 33 -10.72 5.70 -5.59
C HIS A 33 -10.92 4.37 -4.86
N LEU A 34 -11.43 3.38 -5.57
CA LEU A 34 -11.54 1.99 -5.13
C LEU A 34 -10.80 1.13 -6.16
N GLY A 35 -9.96 0.22 -5.69
CA GLY A 35 -9.20 -0.60 -6.61
C GLY A 35 -8.49 -1.76 -5.95
N TYR A 36 -7.72 -2.43 -6.78
CA TYR A 36 -6.87 -3.55 -6.40
C TYR A 36 -5.43 -3.06 -6.25
N ALA A 37 -4.72 -3.58 -5.25
CA ALA A 37 -3.29 -3.39 -5.12
C ALA A 37 -2.55 -4.70 -4.91
N LYS A 38 -1.34 -4.76 -5.45
CA LYS A 38 -0.34 -5.77 -5.12
C LYS A 38 0.77 -5.10 -4.32
N LEU A 39 0.97 -5.57 -3.10
CA LEU A 39 2.10 -5.17 -2.24
C LEU A 39 3.18 -6.24 -2.32
N VAL A 40 4.41 -5.81 -2.60
CA VAL A 40 5.63 -6.63 -2.57
C VAL A 40 6.44 -6.16 -1.37
N GLN A 41 6.78 -7.08 -0.47
CA GLN A 41 7.66 -6.79 0.65
C GLN A 41 8.92 -7.64 0.59
N ASP A 42 10.08 -6.98 0.61
CA ASP A 42 11.41 -7.59 0.46
C ASP A 42 12.25 -7.52 1.76
N PHE A 43 11.60 -7.43 2.93
CA PHE A 43 12.29 -7.32 4.22
C PHE A 43 12.33 -8.63 5.00
N PHE A 44 13.53 -8.90 5.55
CA PHE A 44 13.79 -9.98 6.50
C PHE A 44 13.20 -9.67 7.88
N ILE A 45 12.00 -10.20 8.15
CA ILE A 45 11.37 -10.11 9.48
C ILE A 45 10.95 -11.49 9.99
N PRO A 46 10.96 -11.72 11.31
CA PRO A 46 10.34 -12.91 11.89
C PRO A 46 8.83 -12.80 11.74
N VAL A 47 8.20 -13.83 11.16
CA VAL A 47 6.74 -13.88 10.95
C VAL A 47 6.19 -15.13 11.60
N ASN A 48 5.07 -14.98 12.31
CA ASN A 48 4.33 -16.11 12.83
C ASN A 48 3.56 -16.80 11.70
N VAL A 49 3.79 -18.09 11.54
CA VAL A 49 3.20 -18.92 10.47
C VAL A 49 2.02 -19.78 10.93
N TYR A 50 1.59 -19.64 12.19
CA TYR A 50 0.51 -20.44 12.78
C TYR A 50 -0.80 -20.37 11.98
N ASN A 51 -1.11 -19.21 11.39
CA ASN A 51 -2.33 -19.01 10.59
C ASN A 51 -2.18 -19.36 9.10
N LEU A 52 -1.04 -19.94 8.69
CA LEU A 52 -0.78 -20.36 7.30
C LEU A 52 -1.02 -21.86 7.07
N GLY A 53 -1.53 -22.59 8.08
CA GLY A 53 -2.02 -23.96 7.91
C GLY A 53 -0.95 -25.05 7.83
N GLU A 54 0.31 -24.72 8.10
CA GLU A 54 1.42 -25.69 8.05
C GLU A 54 2.09 -25.83 9.42
N HIS A 55 2.48 -27.07 9.78
CA HIS A 55 3.11 -27.42 11.06
C HIS A 55 4.59 -27.01 11.10
N PHE A 56 4.86 -25.70 11.04
CA PHE A 56 6.21 -25.13 11.14
C PHE A 56 6.48 -24.47 12.49
N ASP A 57 7.76 -24.17 12.75
CA ASP A 57 8.19 -23.36 13.89
C ASP A 57 7.36 -22.08 14.01
N VAL A 58 7.11 -21.65 15.25
CA VAL A 58 6.24 -20.49 15.56
C VAL A 58 6.69 -19.21 14.87
N PHE A 59 7.97 -19.11 14.49
CA PHE A 59 8.53 -17.98 13.77
C PHE A 59 9.49 -18.44 12.66
N VAL A 60 9.30 -17.92 11.44
CA VAL A 60 10.26 -18.05 10.35
C VAL A 60 10.75 -16.68 9.91
N TRP A 61 12.01 -16.60 9.51
CA TRP A 61 12.51 -15.40 8.85
C TRP A 61 12.01 -15.35 7.41
N ARG A 62 11.25 -14.31 7.09
CA ARG A 62 10.62 -14.11 5.78
C ARG A 62 11.53 -13.28 4.89
N GLU A 63 11.96 -13.80 3.75
CA GLU A 63 12.76 -13.03 2.78
C GLU A 63 11.91 -12.18 1.85
N LYS A 64 10.75 -12.71 1.40
CA LYS A 64 9.87 -11.99 0.48
C LYS A 64 8.40 -12.37 0.67
N SER A 65 7.49 -11.41 0.48
CA SER A 65 6.06 -11.70 0.45
C SER A 65 5.26 -10.82 -0.47
N TYR A 66 4.14 -11.37 -0.92
CA TYR A 66 3.18 -10.70 -1.76
C TYR A 66 1.82 -10.67 -1.07
N TYR A 67 1.17 -9.50 -1.11
CA TYR A 67 -0.20 -9.34 -0.64
C TYR A 67 -1.07 -8.83 -1.77
N HIS A 68 -2.28 -9.36 -1.83
CA HIS A 68 -3.32 -8.89 -2.71
C HIS A 68 -4.37 -8.19 -1.87
N LEU A 69 -4.60 -6.93 -2.22
CA LEU A 69 -5.36 -5.99 -1.41
C LEU A 69 -6.49 -5.38 -2.24
N ILE A 70 -7.63 -5.15 -1.60
CA ILE A 70 -8.62 -4.17 -2.04
C ILE A 70 -8.35 -2.89 -1.25
N GLN A 71 -8.33 -1.76 -1.95
CA GLN A 71 -7.99 -0.46 -1.38
C GLN A 71 -9.05 0.60 -1.63
N THR A 72 -9.42 1.30 -0.56
CA THR A 72 -10.12 2.59 -0.64
C THR A 72 -9.12 3.73 -0.48
N VAL A 73 -9.21 4.75 -1.33
CA VAL A 73 -8.17 5.76 -1.50
C VAL A 73 -8.79 7.15 -1.57
N PRO A 74 -9.13 7.78 -0.43
CA PRO A 74 -9.37 9.21 -0.41
C PRO A 74 -8.09 9.98 -0.78
N GLU A 75 -8.23 10.99 -1.63
CA GLU A 75 -7.09 11.73 -2.17
C GLU A 75 -7.37 13.23 -2.26
N ILE A 76 -6.34 14.02 -1.99
CA ILE A 76 -6.30 15.46 -2.22
C ILE A 76 -5.20 15.74 -3.24
N LYS A 77 -5.50 16.48 -4.31
CA LYS A 77 -4.50 16.91 -5.31
C LYS A 77 -4.45 18.41 -5.45
N PHE A 78 -3.23 18.93 -5.58
CA PHE A 78 -2.96 20.31 -5.96
C PHE A 78 -2.20 20.34 -7.28
N ASN A 79 -2.87 20.79 -8.34
CA ASN A 79 -2.32 20.87 -9.70
C ASN A 79 -1.47 22.14 -9.87
N VAL A 80 -0.16 21.96 -10.00
CA VAL A 80 0.75 23.04 -10.38
C VAL A 80 0.54 23.44 -11.85
N ILE A 81 0.35 22.44 -12.71
CA ILE A 81 -0.03 22.61 -14.11
C ILE A 81 -1.44 22.05 -14.27
N ASP A 82 -2.36 22.87 -14.79
CA ASP A 82 -3.77 22.50 -15.00
C ASP A 82 -4.19 22.84 -16.44
N LYS A 83 -3.65 22.09 -17.40
CA LYS A 83 -3.98 22.19 -18.84
C LYS A 83 -4.47 20.84 -19.36
N ASN A 84 -4.14 20.49 -20.60
CA ASN A 84 -4.40 19.17 -21.19
C ASN A 84 -3.77 18.03 -20.38
N VAL A 85 -2.58 18.28 -19.85
CA VAL A 85 -1.93 17.44 -18.82
C VAL A 85 -2.02 18.19 -17.51
N LYS A 86 -2.40 17.47 -16.46
CA LYS A 86 -2.40 17.95 -15.08
C LYS A 86 -1.18 17.39 -14.37
N LEU A 87 -0.40 18.24 -13.72
CA LEU A 87 0.76 17.81 -12.93
C LEU A 87 0.71 18.52 -11.59
N GLY A 88 1.01 17.80 -10.52
CA GLY A 88 0.85 18.38 -9.19
C GLY A 88 1.34 17.50 -8.06
N LEU A 89 1.01 17.95 -6.86
CA LEU A 89 1.22 17.22 -5.62
C LEU A 89 -0.06 16.48 -5.25
N CYS A 90 0.08 15.30 -4.66
CA CYS A 90 -1.05 14.55 -4.13
C CYS A 90 -0.79 14.10 -2.70
N PHE A 91 -1.87 13.96 -1.95
CA PHE A 91 -1.88 13.34 -0.63
C PHE A 91 -2.97 12.28 -0.61
N SER A 92 -2.55 11.02 -0.60
CA SER A 92 -3.42 9.85 -0.67
C SER A 92 -3.50 9.17 0.69
N GLY A 93 -4.69 9.08 1.28
CA GLY A 93 -4.97 8.13 2.35
C GLY A 93 -5.37 6.79 1.78
N VAL A 94 -4.97 5.69 2.40
CA VAL A 94 -5.21 4.33 1.89
C VAL A 94 -5.72 3.45 3.00
N GLY A 95 -6.91 2.87 2.82
CA GLY A 95 -7.40 1.76 3.63
C GLY A 95 -7.17 0.44 2.92
N ASN A 96 -6.46 -0.49 3.56
CA ASN A 96 -6.06 -1.77 2.98
C ASN A 96 -6.87 -2.93 3.55
N VAL A 97 -7.49 -3.73 2.69
CA VAL A 97 -8.08 -5.03 3.05
C VAL A 97 -7.38 -6.12 2.25
N SER A 98 -6.64 -6.99 2.94
CA SER A 98 -5.94 -8.13 2.34
C SER A 98 -6.89 -9.31 2.19
N PHE A 99 -6.77 -10.06 1.10
CA PHE A 99 -7.52 -11.31 0.91
C PHE A 99 -6.63 -12.48 0.49
N HIS A 100 -5.40 -12.21 0.07
CA HIS A 100 -4.41 -13.24 -0.23
C HIS A 100 -3.02 -12.80 0.19
N LYS A 101 -2.28 -13.72 0.82
CA LYS A 101 -0.91 -13.55 1.29
C LYS A 101 -0.08 -14.74 0.83
N HIS A 102 1.11 -14.47 0.30
CA HIS A 102 2.10 -15.48 -0.08
C HIS A 102 3.47 -15.11 0.48
N ILE A 103 4.19 -16.09 1.03
CA ILE A 103 5.54 -15.93 1.60
C ILE A 103 6.53 -16.83 0.85
N GLU A 104 7.62 -16.24 0.39
CA GLU A 104 8.81 -16.92 -0.16
C GLU A 104 9.96 -16.90 0.86
N PRO A 105 10.85 -17.91 0.87
CA PRO A 105 10.94 -19.06 -0.04
C PRO A 105 10.05 -20.26 0.33
N TYR A 106 9.41 -20.25 1.49
CA TYR A 106 8.66 -21.41 2.03
C TYR A 106 7.36 -21.75 1.30
N ASN A 107 6.98 -20.97 0.27
CA ASN A 107 5.74 -21.12 -0.52
C ASN A 107 4.45 -21.14 0.31
N LEU A 108 4.48 -20.56 1.51
CA LEU A 108 3.33 -20.52 2.42
C LEU A 108 2.26 -19.55 1.88
N LYS A 109 1.00 -19.98 1.85
CA LYS A 109 -0.13 -19.18 1.33
C LYS A 109 -1.29 -19.16 2.31
N ALA A 110 -1.93 -18.00 2.46
CA ALA A 110 -3.22 -17.86 3.13
C ALA A 110 -4.17 -17.04 2.27
N SER A 111 -5.43 -17.47 2.27
CA SER A 111 -6.54 -16.77 1.63
C SER A 111 -7.57 -16.43 2.70
N ARG A 112 -7.31 -15.36 3.44
CA ARG A 112 -8.19 -14.84 4.50
C ARG A 112 -8.41 -13.35 4.26
N ILE A 113 -9.68 -12.93 4.32
CA ILE A 113 -10.02 -11.51 4.28
C ILE A 113 -9.70 -10.92 5.64
N GLU A 114 -8.77 -9.98 5.67
CA GLU A 114 -8.34 -9.28 6.88
C GLU A 114 -8.13 -7.80 6.59
N TYR A 115 -8.53 -6.94 7.52
CA TYR A 115 -8.12 -5.56 7.48
C TYR A 115 -6.61 -5.48 7.71
N PHE A 116 -5.88 -4.86 6.78
CA PHE A 116 -4.42 -4.91 6.78
C PHE A 116 -3.78 -3.65 7.37
N SER A 117 -4.20 -2.44 6.99
CA SER A 117 -3.64 -1.17 7.51
C SER A 117 -4.38 0.07 6.98
N THR A 118 -4.20 1.22 7.66
CA THR A 118 -4.37 2.55 7.08
C THR A 118 -3.00 3.17 6.85
N GLU A 119 -2.81 3.86 5.72
CA GLU A 119 -1.54 4.47 5.35
C GLU A 119 -1.75 5.84 4.70
N LEU A 120 -0.73 6.70 4.74
CA LEU A 120 -0.73 8.01 4.08
C LEU A 120 0.48 8.16 3.14
N TYR A 121 0.22 8.69 1.95
CA TYR A 121 1.19 8.86 0.87
C TYR A 121 1.15 10.29 0.32
N PRO A 122 2.03 11.19 0.78
CA PRO A 122 2.42 12.34 -0.02
C PRO A 122 3.14 11.90 -1.29
N GLY A 123 2.93 12.63 -2.38
CA GLY A 123 3.51 12.27 -3.67
C GLY A 123 3.29 13.29 -4.76
N ILE A 124 3.62 12.86 -5.97
CA ILE A 124 3.37 13.59 -7.21
C ILE A 124 2.25 12.91 -8.00
N SER A 125 1.48 13.72 -8.73
CA SER A 125 0.39 13.26 -9.58
C SER A 125 0.54 13.79 -10.99
N MET A 126 0.13 12.95 -11.95
CA MET A 126 0.00 13.26 -13.36
C MET A 126 -1.35 12.79 -13.87
N GLY A 127 -2.11 13.69 -14.48
CA GLY A 127 -3.42 13.39 -15.05
C GLY A 127 -3.47 13.71 -16.54
N TYR A 128 -4.08 12.83 -17.32
CA TYR A 128 -4.43 13.08 -18.72
C TYR A 128 -5.84 12.56 -19.00
N LYS A 129 -6.73 13.47 -19.46
CA LYS A 129 -8.17 13.21 -19.58
C LYS A 129 -8.76 12.69 -18.26
N ARG A 130 -9.11 11.40 -18.21
CA ARG A 130 -9.69 10.69 -17.05
C ARG A 130 -8.69 9.75 -16.37
N PHE A 131 -7.50 9.57 -16.94
CA PHE A 131 -6.44 8.77 -16.32
C PHE A 131 -5.65 9.63 -15.34
N ASN A 132 -5.35 9.06 -14.19
CA ASN A 132 -4.48 9.64 -13.18
C ASN A 132 -3.41 8.63 -12.80
N LEU A 133 -2.18 9.11 -12.75
CA LEU A 133 -1.01 8.39 -12.27
C LEU A 133 -0.48 9.12 -11.05
N ASN A 134 -0.30 8.42 -9.94
CA ASN A 134 0.28 8.98 -8.73
C ASN A 134 1.47 8.13 -8.29
N ILE A 135 2.54 8.79 -7.88
CA ILE A 135 3.70 8.16 -7.24
C ILE A 135 3.86 8.79 -5.87
N GLY A 136 3.80 7.99 -4.82
CA GLY A 136 3.87 8.46 -3.44
C GLY A 136 4.84 7.64 -2.60
N VAL A 137 5.33 8.26 -1.52
CA VAL A 137 6.16 7.62 -0.50
C VAL A 137 5.37 7.55 0.78
N ARG A 138 5.36 6.41 1.46
CA ARG A 138 4.60 6.23 2.70
C ARG A 138 5.17 7.12 3.82
N ALA A 139 4.41 8.13 4.22
CA ALA A 139 4.76 8.99 5.34
C ALA A 139 4.20 8.47 6.67
N TRP A 140 3.10 7.72 6.62
CA TRP A 140 2.45 7.19 7.81
C TRP A 140 1.86 5.81 7.56
N HIS A 141 1.92 4.97 8.59
CA HIS A 141 1.41 3.62 8.59
C HIS A 141 0.78 3.31 9.95
N TRP A 142 -0.43 2.80 9.92
CA TRP A 142 -1.09 2.22 11.08
C TRP A 142 -1.66 0.87 10.71
N LYS A 143 -1.17 -0.17 11.39
CA LYS A 143 -1.61 -1.54 11.17
C LYS A 143 -2.19 -2.11 12.45
N TYR A 144 -3.42 -2.61 12.35
CA TYR A 144 -3.96 -3.52 13.36
C TYR A 144 -3.40 -4.91 13.04
N ARG A 145 -2.32 -5.31 13.72
CA ARG A 145 -1.62 -6.56 13.43
C ARG A 145 -2.10 -7.66 14.40
N ASP A 146 -2.59 -8.77 13.87
CA ASP A 146 -2.78 -10.03 14.62
C ASP A 146 -1.43 -10.68 15.04
N ASP A 147 -0.28 -10.20 14.52
CA ASP A 147 1.07 -10.68 14.90
C ASP A 147 1.58 -10.08 16.24
N ALA A 148 0.67 -9.74 17.15
CA ALA A 148 0.95 -9.18 18.48
C ALA A 148 1.80 -10.08 19.40
N ILE A 149 2.16 -11.29 18.95
CA ILE A 149 2.86 -12.30 19.75
C ILE A 149 4.38 -12.04 19.82
N ALA A 150 5.00 -11.39 18.82
CA ALA A 150 6.45 -11.15 18.87
C ALA A 150 6.87 -9.90 19.67
N ASN A 151 5.98 -8.92 19.87
CA ASN A 151 6.29 -7.63 20.52
C ASN A 151 5.28 -7.21 21.61
N ASN A 152 4.58 -8.18 22.21
CA ASN A 152 3.80 -7.97 23.43
C ASN A 152 2.67 -6.93 23.28
N GLY A 153 1.97 -6.90 22.14
CA GLY A 153 0.60 -6.39 21.92
C GLY A 153 0.18 -5.01 22.44
N LEU A 154 1.07 -4.21 23.01
CA LEU A 154 0.73 -3.01 23.78
C LEU A 154 1.24 -1.72 23.12
N LYS A 155 1.89 -1.81 21.97
CA LYS A 155 2.46 -0.66 21.27
C LYS A 155 2.14 -0.73 19.78
N VAL A 156 1.58 0.36 19.26
CA VAL A 156 1.52 0.66 17.83
C VAL A 156 2.94 0.52 17.31
N ASP A 157 3.17 -0.36 16.34
CA ASP A 157 4.49 -0.58 15.75
C ASP A 157 4.77 0.56 14.75
N PRO A 158 5.68 1.51 15.06
CA PRO A 158 6.04 2.57 14.12
C PRO A 158 7.05 2.08 13.08
N TYR A 159 7.39 0.78 13.06
CA TYR A 159 8.33 0.21 12.08
C TYR A 159 7.76 0.41 10.67
N ASN A 160 8.20 1.49 10.04
CA ASN A 160 7.74 1.99 8.77
C ASN A 160 8.84 1.70 7.74
N PRO A 161 8.86 0.51 7.10
CA PRO A 161 9.72 0.33 5.96
C PRO A 161 9.39 1.41 4.93
N PHE A 162 10.42 2.00 4.34
CA PHE A 162 10.22 2.92 3.23
C PHE A 162 9.43 2.18 2.13
N LYS A 163 8.21 2.64 1.84
CA LYS A 163 7.32 2.03 0.86
C LYS A 163 6.97 3.03 -0.24
N MET A 164 7.19 2.64 -1.49
CA MET A 164 6.76 3.38 -2.66
C MET A 164 5.42 2.85 -3.17
N ARG A 165 4.55 3.77 -3.57
CA ARG A 165 3.25 3.44 -4.15
C ARG A 165 3.13 4.01 -5.54
N PHE A 166 2.86 3.13 -6.49
CA PHE A 166 2.58 3.44 -7.88
C PHE A 166 1.10 3.17 -8.14
N ALA A 167 0.34 4.23 -8.38
CA ALA A 167 -1.10 4.15 -8.55
C ALA A 167 -1.51 4.61 -9.94
N LEU A 168 -2.30 3.79 -10.63
CA LEU A 168 -3.00 4.15 -11.85
C LEU A 168 -4.51 4.10 -11.58
N SER A 169 -5.23 5.20 -11.85
CA SER A 169 -6.67 5.23 -11.69
C SER A 169 -7.39 5.86 -12.87
N TYR A 170 -8.64 5.46 -13.07
CA TYR A 170 -9.54 6.04 -14.06
C TYR A 170 -10.74 6.71 -13.36
N ASP A 171 -10.93 7.99 -13.61
CA ASP A 171 -12.09 8.74 -13.11
C ASP A 171 -13.33 8.45 -13.97
N ILE A 172 -14.33 7.83 -13.35
CA ILE A 172 -15.60 7.49 -14.03
C ILE A 172 -16.41 8.76 -14.29
N TYR A 173 -16.38 9.71 -13.36
CA TYR A 173 -17.01 11.02 -13.47
C TYR A 173 -16.03 12.13 -13.09
N LYS A 174 -15.98 13.18 -13.90
CA LYS A 174 -15.17 14.39 -13.69
C LYS A 174 -16.08 15.60 -13.89
N TRP A 175 -16.29 16.39 -12.84
CA TRP A 175 -17.05 17.65 -12.85
C TRP A 175 -16.12 18.78 -12.43
#